data_AF-A0A6B2B3R7-F1
#
_entry.id   AF-A0A6B2B3R7-F1
#
_cell.length_a   1.000
_cell.length_b   1.000
_cell.length_c   1.000
_cell.angle_alpha   90.00
_cell.angle_beta   90.00
_cell.angle_gamma   90.00
#
_symmetry.space_group_name_H-M   'P 1'
#
loop_
_entity.id
_entity.type
_entity.pdbx_description
1 polymer ?
#
loop_
_entity_poly.entity_id
_entity_poly.type
_entity_poly.pdbx_seq_one_letter_code
_entity_poly.pdbx_strand_id
1 'polypeptide(L)'
;MTTNAFDRAKLMVTSDSRWSIPYPDDLSPTHVIYVDDTNFEKISTSDKATLVFAGDGILIDEWKTWFKNPDFAALPRTDRVQDNVLYDISICVVINKTGRISYDSGNCLMHNESARFAGSGAFHARDCFVQNACAIKAIGTAGAPNADPYTGGTTQYLELHTGVTNLIRMESTLQDAEHELDTRGQVMDLSNGKVTSLKEFLASRTDAQQALHATGVHLSAPTGHQSRKWTASEKEALRTALQEAMSDDHENAHS
;
A
#
# COMPACT_ATOMS: atom_id res chain seq x y z
N MET A 1 -6.03 2.42 6.34
CA MET A 1 -6.34 1.80 5.05
C MET A 1 -5.78 2.64 3.90
N THR A 2 -5.13 2.05 2.90
CA THR A 2 -4.48 2.82 1.80
C THR A 2 -5.46 3.03 0.63
N THR A 3 -5.10 3.82 -0.38
CA THR A 3 -5.74 3.75 -1.71
C THR A 3 -4.68 3.62 -2.79
N ASN A 4 -4.81 2.59 -3.63
CA ASN A 4 -4.05 2.47 -4.86
C ASN A 4 -4.98 2.30 -6.07
N ALA A 5 -4.48 2.71 -7.24
CA ALA A 5 -5.18 2.59 -8.49
C ALA A 5 -4.25 2.17 -9.62
N PHE A 6 -4.81 1.48 -10.60
CA PHE A 6 -4.18 1.21 -11.88
C PHE A 6 -5.05 1.79 -12.99
N ASP A 7 -4.50 2.73 -13.77
CA ASP A 7 -5.11 3.29 -14.97
C ASP A 7 -4.53 2.57 -16.19
N ARG A 8 -5.35 1.73 -16.82
CA ARG A 8 -4.91 0.91 -17.95
C ARG A 8 -4.70 1.73 -19.21
N ALA A 9 -5.45 2.82 -19.40
CA ALA A 9 -5.32 3.66 -20.58
C ALA A 9 -3.98 4.41 -20.59
N LYS A 10 -3.50 4.83 -19.41
CA LYS A 10 -2.19 5.48 -19.25
C LYS A 10 -1.06 4.54 -18.87
N LEU A 11 -1.37 3.25 -18.64
CA LEU A 11 -0.44 2.27 -18.07
C LEU A 11 0.25 2.83 -16.82
N MET A 12 -0.55 3.34 -15.88
CA MET A 12 -0.08 4.08 -14.72
C MET A 12 -0.56 3.43 -13.44
N VAL A 13 0.38 3.19 -12.53
CA VAL A 13 0.11 2.76 -11.16
C VAL A 13 0.19 3.98 -10.26
N THR A 14 -0.76 4.12 -9.33
CA THR A 14 -0.75 5.21 -8.35
C THR A 14 -1.09 4.70 -6.96
N SER A 15 -0.54 5.35 -5.94
CA SER A 15 -0.85 5.08 -4.53
C SER A 15 -0.77 6.38 -3.72
N ASP A 16 -1.45 6.43 -2.58
CA ASP A 16 -1.20 7.47 -1.58
C ASP A 16 0.10 7.18 -0.79
N SER A 17 0.66 8.19 -0.11
CA SER A 17 1.90 8.04 0.67
C SER A 17 1.69 7.86 2.18
N ARG A 18 0.43 7.89 2.66
CA ARG A 18 0.11 7.79 4.08
C ARG A 18 0.37 6.38 4.63
N TRP A 19 1.08 6.31 5.74
CA TRP A 19 1.17 5.13 6.59
C TRP A 19 0.47 5.40 7.90
N SER A 20 -0.29 4.41 8.39
CA SER A 20 -1.23 4.65 9.49
C SER A 20 -1.30 3.51 10.50
N ILE A 21 -1.73 3.87 11.70
CA ILE A 21 -2.02 3.00 12.83
C ILE A 21 -3.41 3.39 13.34
N PRO A 22 -4.43 2.51 13.22
CA PRO A 22 -5.72 2.71 13.87
C PRO A 22 -5.54 2.74 15.39
N TYR A 23 -6.25 3.65 16.06
CA TYR A 23 -6.13 3.81 17.52
C TYR A 23 -7.52 3.92 18.18
N PRO A 24 -7.78 3.25 19.32
CA PRO A 24 -6.83 2.39 20.07
C PRO A 24 -6.60 1.01 19.45
N ASP A 25 -7.48 0.57 18.55
CA ASP A 25 -7.41 -0.71 17.87
C ASP A 25 -8.05 -0.63 16.47
N ASP A 26 -7.86 -1.69 15.69
CA ASP A 26 -8.34 -1.80 14.31
C ASP A 26 -9.86 -1.99 14.20
N LEU A 27 -10.52 -2.48 15.25
CA LEU A 27 -11.94 -2.86 15.21
C LEU A 27 -12.87 -1.67 15.48
N SER A 28 -12.44 -0.74 16.33
CA SER A 28 -13.21 0.46 16.69
C SER A 28 -12.29 1.65 16.89
N PRO A 29 -11.57 2.07 15.83
CA PRO A 29 -10.69 3.21 15.93
C PRO A 29 -11.49 4.48 16.19
N THR A 30 -11.02 5.26 17.15
CA THR A 30 -11.48 6.64 17.41
C THR A 30 -10.53 7.66 16.82
N HIS A 31 -9.28 7.25 16.60
CA HIS A 31 -8.24 8.07 16.02
C HIS A 31 -7.46 7.29 14.97
N VAL A 32 -6.78 8.03 14.09
CA VAL A 32 -5.78 7.48 13.18
C VAL A 32 -4.47 8.21 13.45
N ILE A 33 -3.45 7.46 13.86
CA ILE A 33 -2.09 7.94 13.94
C ILE A 33 -1.46 7.70 12.58
N TYR A 34 -0.78 8.68 12.01
CA TYR A 34 -0.22 8.54 10.67
C TYR A 34 0.98 9.42 10.41
N VAL A 35 1.71 9.06 9.36
CA VAL A 35 2.76 9.87 8.74
C VAL A 35 2.64 9.75 7.23
N ASP A 36 2.75 10.87 6.54
CA ASP A 36 2.70 10.94 5.08
C ASP A 36 4.13 11.02 4.52
N ASP A 37 4.34 10.72 3.24
CA ASP A 37 5.60 11.02 2.52
C ASP A 37 6.87 10.50 3.23
N THR A 38 6.88 9.21 3.62
CA THR A 38 8.01 8.59 4.33
C THR A 38 9.12 8.07 3.42
N ASN A 39 8.94 8.14 2.10
CA ASN A 39 9.75 7.44 1.09
C ASN A 39 9.77 5.90 1.23
N PHE A 40 9.03 5.33 2.18
CA PHE A 40 8.71 3.91 2.22
C PHE A 40 7.47 3.68 1.37
N GLU A 41 7.68 3.53 0.06
CA GLU A 41 6.59 3.58 -0.92
C GLU A 41 5.81 2.26 -0.97
N LYS A 42 4.53 2.33 -1.31
CA LYS A 42 3.66 1.13 -1.46
C LYS A 42 3.74 0.52 -2.86
N ILE A 43 4.59 1.08 -3.72
CA ILE A 43 4.86 0.63 -5.08
C ILE A 43 6.35 0.30 -5.12
N SER A 44 6.70 -0.88 -5.62
CA SER A 44 8.09 -1.22 -5.95
C SER A 44 8.16 -1.75 -7.37
N THR A 45 9.16 -1.30 -8.12
CA THR A 45 9.29 -1.65 -9.55
C THR A 45 10.69 -2.14 -9.88
N SER A 46 10.75 -3.11 -10.79
CA SER A 46 11.93 -3.45 -11.57
C SER A 46 11.75 -2.98 -13.02
N ASP A 47 12.62 -3.39 -13.92
CA ASP A 47 12.45 -3.27 -15.36
C ASP A 47 11.26 -4.11 -15.88
N LYS A 48 11.04 -5.28 -15.29
CA LYS A 48 10.05 -6.27 -15.77
C LYS A 48 8.68 -6.15 -15.13
N ALA A 49 8.63 -5.91 -13.82
CA ALA A 49 7.41 -5.98 -13.05
C ALA A 49 7.29 -4.85 -12.02
N THR A 50 6.05 -4.55 -11.65
CA THR A 50 5.70 -3.63 -10.57
C THR A 50 4.83 -4.37 -9.55
N LEU A 51 5.21 -4.26 -8.28
CA LEU A 51 4.43 -4.72 -7.14
C LEU A 51 3.75 -3.52 -6.48
N VAL A 52 2.47 -3.69 -6.17
CA VAL A 52 1.68 -2.71 -5.42
C VAL A 52 1.15 -3.38 -4.17
N PHE A 53 1.40 -2.74 -3.03
CA PHE A 53 1.19 -3.31 -1.72
C PHE A 53 0.08 -2.61 -0.94
N ALA A 54 -0.58 -3.38 -0.10
CA ALA A 54 -1.38 -2.91 1.02
C ALA A 54 -1.25 -3.90 2.18
N GLY A 55 -1.49 -3.46 3.40
CA GLY A 55 -1.47 -4.27 4.62
C GLY A 55 -0.32 -3.91 5.54
N ASP A 56 0.20 -4.93 6.21
CA ASP A 56 1.19 -4.81 7.27
C ASP A 56 2.56 -4.33 6.76
N GLY A 57 3.13 -3.31 7.41
CA GLY A 57 4.40 -2.72 7.00
C GLY A 57 5.59 -3.69 7.06
N ILE A 58 5.62 -4.62 8.02
CA ILE A 58 6.71 -5.60 8.12
C ILE A 58 6.64 -6.56 6.92
N LEU A 59 5.46 -7.11 6.63
CA LEU A 59 5.28 -7.97 5.47
C LEU A 59 5.67 -7.23 4.18
N ILE A 60 5.27 -5.96 4.04
CA ILE A 60 5.63 -5.14 2.88
C ILE A 60 7.16 -4.98 2.79
N ASP A 61 7.85 -4.67 3.88
CA ASP A 61 9.31 -4.51 3.89
C ASP A 61 10.05 -5.81 3.51
N GLU A 62 9.57 -6.97 3.96
CA GLU A 62 10.06 -8.29 3.55
C GLU A 62 9.90 -8.50 2.04
N TRP A 63 8.73 -8.20 1.49
CA TRP A 63 8.45 -8.34 0.06
C TRP A 63 9.28 -7.38 -0.79
N LYS A 64 9.44 -6.12 -0.37
CA LYS A 64 10.29 -5.14 -1.05
C LYS A 64 11.75 -5.57 -1.03
N THR A 65 12.22 -6.12 0.09
CA THR A 65 13.58 -6.66 0.22
C THR A 65 13.81 -7.85 -0.71
N TRP A 66 12.88 -8.82 -0.73
CA TRP A 66 12.93 -9.96 -1.65
C TRP A 66 12.90 -9.52 -3.12
N PHE A 67 12.07 -8.52 -3.45
CA PHE A 67 11.91 -8.09 -4.84
C PHE A 67 13.17 -7.48 -5.45
N LYS A 68 14.08 -6.95 -4.62
CA LYS A 68 15.40 -6.47 -5.06
C LYS A 68 16.31 -7.61 -5.54
N ASN A 69 16.16 -8.81 -5.01
CA ASN A 69 16.92 -9.99 -5.39
C ASN A 69 16.06 -11.27 -5.19
N PRO A 70 15.18 -11.58 -6.15
CA PRO A 70 14.14 -12.59 -5.96
C PRO A 70 14.71 -14.00 -5.87
N ASP A 71 14.36 -14.71 -4.80
CA ASP A 71 14.53 -16.16 -4.68
C ASP A 71 13.15 -16.84 -4.69
N PHE A 72 12.81 -17.47 -5.81
CA PHE A 72 11.53 -18.16 -5.97
C PHE A 72 11.40 -19.45 -5.14
N ALA A 73 12.51 -19.99 -4.62
CA ALA A 73 12.48 -21.11 -3.69
C ALA A 73 12.05 -20.68 -2.28
N ALA A 74 12.25 -19.40 -1.94
CA ALA A 74 11.96 -18.84 -0.63
C ALA A 74 11.17 -17.52 -0.75
N LEU A 75 9.85 -17.62 -0.91
CA LEU A 75 8.97 -16.46 -0.90
C LEU A 75 8.82 -15.87 0.53
N PRO A 76 8.69 -14.54 0.65
CA PRO A 76 8.39 -13.88 1.92
C PRO A 76 7.05 -14.29 2.50
N ARG A 77 6.85 -13.95 3.78
CA ARG A 77 5.60 -14.24 4.47
C ARG A 77 4.48 -13.36 3.90
N THR A 78 3.26 -13.90 3.91
CA THR A 78 2.02 -13.20 3.48
C THR A 78 1.09 -12.92 4.65
N ASP A 79 1.42 -13.46 5.82
CA ASP A 79 0.69 -13.30 7.06
C ASP A 79 1.64 -13.43 8.26
N ARG A 80 1.34 -12.72 9.35
CA ARG A 80 2.03 -12.85 10.63
C ARG A 80 1.05 -12.73 11.79
N VAL A 81 1.38 -13.34 12.92
CA VAL A 81 0.60 -13.23 14.16
C VAL A 81 1.46 -12.58 15.22
N GLN A 82 0.93 -11.56 15.88
CA GLN A 82 1.53 -10.90 17.04
C GLN A 82 0.44 -10.61 18.05
N ASP A 83 0.65 -11.00 19.32
CA ASP A 83 -0.30 -10.80 20.41
C ASP A 83 -1.73 -11.32 20.11
N ASN A 84 -1.82 -12.49 19.47
CA ASN A 84 -3.06 -13.11 18.98
C ASN A 84 -3.83 -12.31 17.92
N VAL A 85 -3.23 -11.23 17.39
CA VAL A 85 -3.76 -10.47 16.24
C VAL A 85 -3.10 -10.97 14.97
N LEU A 86 -3.92 -11.23 13.94
CA LEU A 86 -3.47 -11.63 12.62
C LEU A 86 -3.30 -10.39 11.75
N TYR A 87 -2.15 -10.31 11.09
CA TYR A 87 -1.83 -9.27 10.12
C TYR A 87 -1.55 -9.93 8.77
N ASP A 88 -1.98 -9.29 7.69
CA ASP A 88 -1.79 -9.77 6.33
C ASP A 88 -1.36 -8.66 5.38
N ILE A 89 -1.07 -9.07 4.14
CA ILE A 89 -0.69 -8.21 3.03
C ILE A 89 -1.63 -8.48 1.84
N SER A 90 -1.86 -7.48 1.02
CA SER A 90 -2.38 -7.60 -0.34
C SER A 90 -1.28 -7.20 -1.33
N ILE A 91 -1.13 -7.98 -2.40
CA ILE A 91 -0.12 -7.80 -3.42
C ILE A 91 -0.80 -7.82 -4.78
N CYS A 92 -0.57 -6.78 -5.57
CA CYS A 92 -0.92 -6.73 -6.97
C CYS A 92 0.37 -6.73 -7.79
N VAL A 93 0.46 -7.64 -8.76
CA VAL A 93 1.59 -7.79 -9.67
C VAL A 93 1.20 -7.29 -11.04
N VAL A 94 1.96 -6.35 -11.57
CA VAL A 94 1.77 -5.78 -12.92
C VAL A 94 3.00 -6.06 -13.76
N ILE A 95 2.80 -6.57 -14.98
CA ILE A 95 3.87 -6.76 -15.96
C ILE A 95 4.10 -5.42 -16.67
N ASN A 96 5.26 -4.82 -16.50
CA ASN A 96 5.53 -3.44 -16.94
C ASN A 96 5.35 -3.28 -18.46
N LYS A 97 5.89 -4.22 -19.24
CA LYS A 97 5.85 -4.19 -20.72
C LYS A 97 4.43 -4.16 -21.29
N THR A 98 3.47 -4.81 -20.63
CA THR A 98 2.10 -4.96 -21.14
C THR A 98 1.06 -4.16 -20.34
N GLY A 99 1.42 -3.71 -19.13
CA GLY A 99 0.50 -3.23 -18.11
C GLY A 99 -0.56 -4.26 -17.71
N ARG A 100 -0.34 -5.56 -17.97
CA ARG A 100 -1.26 -6.60 -17.53
C ARG A 100 -1.06 -6.85 -16.04
N ILE A 101 -2.16 -6.85 -15.30
CA ILE A 101 -2.19 -7.36 -13.93
C ILE A 101 -2.09 -8.89 -14.00
N SER A 102 -0.96 -9.47 -13.59
CA SER A 102 -0.77 -10.92 -13.59
C SER A 102 -1.33 -11.59 -12.35
N TYR A 103 -1.42 -10.86 -11.24
CA TYR A 103 -1.99 -11.33 -9.99
C TYR A 103 -2.51 -10.18 -9.13
N ASP A 104 -3.57 -10.43 -8.38
CA ASP A 104 -4.11 -9.51 -7.38
C ASP A 104 -4.78 -10.32 -6.26
N SER A 105 -4.25 -10.22 -5.04
CA SER A 105 -4.84 -10.87 -3.86
C SER A 105 -5.83 -10.00 -3.10
N GLY A 106 -5.96 -8.72 -3.48
CA GLY A 106 -6.80 -7.75 -2.80
C GLY A 106 -8.24 -7.73 -3.31
N ASN A 107 -9.15 -7.27 -2.45
CA ASN A 107 -10.47 -6.86 -2.90
C ASN A 107 -10.35 -5.54 -3.66
N CYS A 108 -10.54 -5.58 -4.97
CA CYS A 108 -10.47 -4.40 -5.82
C CYS A 108 -11.83 -4.05 -6.45
N LEU A 109 -12.02 -2.76 -6.68
CA LEU A 109 -13.11 -2.22 -7.48
C LEU A 109 -12.61 -2.04 -8.91
N MET A 110 -13.24 -2.73 -9.84
CA MET A 110 -12.97 -2.56 -11.26
C MET A 110 -13.87 -1.49 -11.85
N HIS A 111 -13.30 -0.63 -12.69
CA HIS A 111 -14.05 0.20 -13.63
C HIS A 111 -13.87 -0.39 -15.03
N ASN A 112 -14.70 -1.38 -15.34
CA ASN A 112 -14.59 -2.22 -16.54
C ASN A 112 -13.13 -2.73 -16.69
N GLU A 113 -12.59 -2.62 -17.89
CA GLU A 113 -11.19 -2.90 -18.18
C GLU A 113 -10.28 -1.67 -18.06
N SER A 114 -10.84 -0.48 -17.79
CA SER A 114 -10.12 0.79 -17.90
C SER A 114 -9.32 1.13 -16.64
N ALA A 115 -9.80 0.73 -15.47
CA ALA A 115 -9.08 0.98 -14.23
C ALA A 115 -9.43 -0.01 -13.12
N ARG A 116 -8.51 -0.13 -12.15
CA ARG A 116 -8.65 -0.90 -10.91
C ARG A 116 -8.38 0.03 -9.73
N PHE A 117 -9.12 -0.12 -8.63
CA PHE A 117 -8.93 0.60 -7.38
C PHE A 117 -8.93 -0.37 -6.20
N ALA A 118 -8.04 -0.20 -5.23
CA ALA A 118 -7.98 -1.04 -4.04
C ALA A 118 -7.69 -0.22 -2.77
N GLY A 119 -8.08 -0.79 -1.62
CA GLY A 119 -8.00 -0.15 -0.31
C GLY A 119 -9.24 0.65 0.09
N SER A 120 -9.20 1.39 1.19
CA SER A 120 -10.37 2.09 1.80
C SER A 120 -10.98 3.14 0.92
N GLY A 121 -10.16 3.99 0.33
CA GLY A 121 -10.62 5.10 -0.49
C GLY A 121 -10.97 4.66 -1.91
N ALA A 122 -10.97 3.36 -2.22
CA ALA A 122 -11.21 2.84 -3.55
C ALA A 122 -12.54 3.32 -4.15
N PHE A 123 -13.61 3.42 -3.36
CA PHE A 123 -14.91 3.93 -3.84
C PHE A 123 -14.82 5.40 -4.24
N HIS A 124 -14.25 6.25 -3.37
CA HIS A 124 -14.03 7.67 -3.66
C HIS A 124 -13.13 7.87 -4.88
N ALA A 125 -12.04 7.10 -4.99
CA ALA A 125 -11.13 7.14 -6.11
C ALA A 125 -11.82 6.72 -7.41
N ARG A 126 -12.53 5.59 -7.42
CA ARG A 126 -13.28 5.10 -8.59
C ARG A 126 -14.28 6.15 -9.07
N ASP A 127 -15.08 6.72 -8.16
CA ASP A 127 -16.14 7.67 -8.53
C ASP A 127 -15.55 8.96 -9.11
N CYS A 128 -14.41 9.42 -8.58
CA CYS A 128 -13.65 10.50 -9.19
C CYS A 128 -13.10 10.11 -10.57
N PHE A 129 -12.54 8.91 -10.71
CA PHE A 129 -11.97 8.45 -11.97
C PHE A 129 -13.01 8.38 -13.08
N VAL A 130 -14.22 7.87 -12.80
CA VAL A 130 -15.33 7.80 -13.78
C VAL A 130 -15.61 9.17 -14.42
N GLN A 131 -15.44 10.26 -13.67
CA GLN A 131 -15.72 11.61 -14.16
C GLN A 131 -14.51 12.29 -14.81
N ASN A 132 -13.29 11.84 -14.50
CA ASN A 132 -12.06 12.60 -14.80
C ASN A 132 -11.01 11.81 -15.59
N ALA A 133 -11.12 10.49 -15.69
CA ALA A 133 -10.15 9.59 -16.33
C ALA A 133 -8.69 9.88 -15.91
N CYS A 134 -8.48 10.05 -14.60
CA CYS A 134 -7.17 10.42 -14.04
C CYS A 134 -6.95 9.75 -12.68
N ALA A 135 -6.09 8.74 -12.64
CA ALA A 135 -5.75 8.03 -11.41
C ALA A 135 -5.10 8.93 -10.35
N ILE A 136 -4.21 9.85 -10.76
CA ILE A 136 -3.59 10.80 -9.82
C ILE A 136 -4.65 11.64 -9.10
N LYS A 137 -5.61 12.19 -9.85
CA LYS A 137 -6.73 12.97 -9.28
C LYS A 137 -7.64 12.10 -8.41
N ALA A 138 -7.83 10.84 -8.80
CA ALA A 138 -8.63 9.88 -8.04
C ALA A 138 -8.05 9.61 -6.64
N ILE A 139 -6.74 9.36 -6.54
CA ILE A 139 -6.07 9.20 -5.23
C ILE A 139 -6.17 10.48 -4.40
N GLY A 140 -5.89 11.64 -5.00
CA GLY A 140 -6.02 12.93 -4.30
C GLY A 140 -7.44 13.21 -3.80
N THR A 141 -8.47 12.75 -4.52
CA THR A 141 -9.87 12.87 -4.09
C THR A 141 -10.20 11.91 -2.95
N ALA A 142 -9.67 10.70 -2.97
CA ALA A 142 -9.84 9.75 -1.88
C ALA A 142 -9.19 10.24 -0.57
N GLY A 143 -8.06 10.94 -0.64
CA GLY A 143 -7.40 11.55 0.52
C GLY A 143 -7.91 12.95 0.91
N ALA A 144 -9.00 13.44 0.30
CA ALA A 144 -9.55 14.73 0.63
C ALA A 144 -10.17 14.74 2.04
N PRO A 145 -10.29 15.91 2.70
CA PRO A 145 -10.96 16.02 3.99
C PRO A 145 -12.39 15.44 3.93
N ASN A 146 -12.74 14.60 4.91
CA ASN A 146 -14.02 13.88 5.01
C ASN A 146 -14.26 12.77 3.97
N ALA A 147 -13.26 12.39 3.17
CA ALA A 147 -13.31 11.20 2.32
C ALA A 147 -12.79 9.98 3.10
N ASP A 148 -11.57 9.53 2.83
CA ASP A 148 -10.95 8.43 3.57
C ASP A 148 -9.82 8.93 4.50
N PRO A 149 -9.94 8.82 5.84
CA PRO A 149 -8.96 9.34 6.79
C PRO A 149 -7.59 8.66 6.68
N TYR A 150 -7.54 7.49 6.06
CA TYR A 150 -6.33 6.71 5.96
C TYR A 150 -5.58 6.85 4.62
N THR A 151 -6.18 7.54 3.64
CA THR A 151 -5.54 7.92 2.40
C THR A 151 -5.05 9.35 2.52
N GLY A 152 -3.81 9.62 2.15
CA GLY A 152 -3.29 10.98 2.21
C GLY A 152 -1.86 11.15 1.73
N GLY A 153 -1.33 12.34 2.00
CA GLY A 153 -0.02 12.77 1.53
C GLY A 153 0.04 12.96 0.01
N THR A 154 1.26 12.92 -0.52
CA THR A 154 1.51 13.02 -1.95
C THR A 154 1.03 11.77 -2.67
N THR A 155 0.35 11.95 -3.82
CA THR A 155 0.05 10.82 -4.71
C THR A 155 1.33 10.36 -5.40
N GLN A 156 1.73 9.14 -5.10
CA GLN A 156 2.83 8.43 -5.74
C GLN A 156 2.35 7.82 -7.05
N TYR A 157 3.18 7.86 -8.09
CA TYR A 157 2.83 7.32 -9.39
C TYR A 157 4.04 6.75 -10.14
N LEU A 158 3.76 5.78 -11.01
CA LEU A 158 4.68 5.21 -11.98
C LEU A 158 3.95 4.99 -13.30
N GLU A 159 4.45 5.62 -14.36
CA GLU A 159 4.08 5.29 -15.74
C GLU A 159 4.91 4.11 -16.23
N LEU A 160 4.28 2.96 -16.43
CA LEU A 160 4.97 1.70 -16.72
C LEU A 160 5.73 1.71 -18.05
N HIS A 161 5.22 2.45 -19.03
CA HIS A 161 5.76 2.46 -20.40
C HIS A 161 6.91 3.45 -20.60
N THR A 162 6.88 4.60 -19.91
CA THR A 162 7.93 5.62 -19.98
C THR A 162 8.93 5.53 -18.84
N GLY A 163 8.56 4.87 -17.74
CA GLY A 163 9.29 4.92 -16.47
C GLY A 163 9.20 6.28 -15.76
N VAL A 164 8.37 7.21 -16.24
CA VAL A 164 8.19 8.51 -15.58
C VAL A 164 7.51 8.30 -14.24
N THR A 165 8.10 8.82 -13.19
CA THR A 165 7.69 8.54 -11.82
C THR A 165 8.12 9.64 -10.86
N ASN A 166 7.39 9.79 -9.75
CA ASN A 166 7.83 10.54 -8.57
C ASN A 166 8.26 9.63 -7.41
N LEU A 167 8.44 8.33 -7.67
CA LEU A 167 8.96 7.36 -6.72
C LEU A 167 10.44 7.63 -6.41
N ILE A 168 10.86 7.42 -5.17
CA ILE A 168 12.25 7.60 -4.75
C ILE A 168 13.08 6.37 -5.14
N ARG A 169 14.18 6.58 -5.87
CA ARG A 169 15.04 5.48 -6.37
C ARG A 169 15.71 4.64 -5.28
N MET A 170 16.02 5.25 -4.14
CA MET A 170 16.53 4.57 -2.96
C MET A 170 15.42 4.57 -1.91
N GLU A 171 14.51 3.60 -2.04
CA GLU A 171 13.41 3.43 -1.10
C GLU A 171 13.94 3.31 0.33
N SER A 172 13.32 4.07 1.24
CA SER A 172 13.53 3.94 2.68
C SER A 172 13.04 2.58 3.18
N THR A 173 13.48 2.17 4.37
CA THR A 173 13.00 0.98 5.07
C THR A 173 11.75 1.29 5.90
N LEU A 174 11.06 0.26 6.40
CA LEU A 174 10.01 0.45 7.40
C LEU A 174 10.54 1.18 8.65
N GLN A 175 11.75 0.85 9.10
CA GLN A 175 12.36 1.48 10.27
C GLN A 175 12.55 2.99 10.07
N ASP A 176 12.94 3.41 8.87
CA ASP A 176 13.05 4.84 8.55
C ASP A 176 11.65 5.51 8.61
N ALA A 177 10.62 4.86 8.07
CA ALA A 177 9.25 5.38 8.14
C ALA A 177 8.72 5.49 9.58
N GLU A 178 9.05 4.55 10.45
CA GLU A 178 8.74 4.59 11.88
C GLU A 178 9.47 5.73 12.58
N HIS A 179 10.73 5.99 12.22
CA HIS A 179 11.45 7.17 12.69
C HIS A 179 10.78 8.49 12.26
N GLU A 180 10.28 8.56 11.03
CA GLU A 180 9.50 9.70 10.54
C GLU A 180 8.18 9.88 11.32
N LEU A 181 7.53 8.78 11.73
CA LEU A 181 6.35 8.85 12.59
C LEU A 181 6.69 9.48 13.95
N ASP A 182 7.80 9.09 14.58
CA ASP A 182 8.23 9.64 15.86
C ASP A 182 8.57 11.13 15.78
N THR A 183 9.08 11.58 14.63
CA THR A 183 9.53 12.97 14.47
C THR A 183 8.41 13.93 14.10
N ARG A 184 7.54 13.53 13.16
CA ARG A 184 6.51 14.37 12.53
C ARG A 184 5.15 13.71 12.35
N GLY A 185 4.91 12.59 13.02
CA GLY A 185 3.62 11.92 13.03
C GLY A 185 2.47 12.84 13.48
N GLN A 186 1.29 12.54 12.97
CA GLN A 186 0.05 13.25 13.23
C GLN A 186 -1.00 12.28 13.76
N VAL A 187 -2.01 12.83 14.41
CA VAL A 187 -3.17 12.09 14.92
C VAL A 187 -4.43 12.80 14.46
N MET A 188 -5.31 12.08 13.78
CA MET A 188 -6.63 12.55 13.38
C MET A 188 -7.69 11.95 14.30
N ASP A 189 -8.54 12.78 14.89
CA ASP A 189 -9.78 12.37 15.55
C ASP A 189 -10.83 12.04 14.48
N LEU A 190 -11.29 10.79 14.46
CA LEU A 190 -12.23 10.31 13.43
C LEU A 190 -13.64 10.88 13.59
N SER A 191 -13.99 11.43 14.75
CA SER A 191 -15.33 12.01 15.00
C SER A 191 -15.52 13.37 14.35
N ASN A 192 -14.44 14.13 14.18
CA ASN A 192 -14.50 15.53 13.74
C ASN A 192 -13.40 15.93 12.74
N GLY A 193 -12.49 15.00 12.39
CA GLY A 193 -11.40 15.22 11.44
C GLY A 193 -10.29 16.14 11.95
N LYS A 194 -10.29 16.54 13.23
CA LYS A 194 -9.26 17.41 13.80
C LYS A 194 -7.92 16.68 13.84
N VAL A 195 -6.89 17.34 13.34
CA VAL A 195 -5.51 16.84 13.34
C VAL A 195 -4.69 17.55 14.41
N THR A 196 -3.93 16.78 15.17
CA THR A 196 -2.92 17.25 16.14
C THR A 196 -1.59 16.53 15.90
N SER A 197 -0.47 17.10 16.36
CA SER A 197 0.80 16.37 16.28
C SER A 197 0.78 15.16 17.23
N LEU A 198 1.47 14.08 16.85
CA LEU A 198 1.61 12.89 17.70
C LEU A 198 2.25 13.23 19.04
N LYS A 199 3.27 14.10 19.04
CA LYS A 199 3.95 14.54 20.27
C LYS A 199 3.01 15.22 21.26
N GLU A 200 2.16 16.15 20.80
CA GLU A 200 1.17 16.82 21.65
C GLU A 200 0.10 15.85 22.16
N PHE A 201 -0.34 14.94 21.29
CA PHE A 201 -1.32 13.93 21.64
C PHE A 201 -0.81 12.98 22.74
N LEU A 202 0.43 12.50 22.64
CA LEU A 202 1.03 11.62 23.65
C LEU A 202 1.34 12.37 24.95
N ALA A 203 1.79 13.63 24.87
CA ALA A 203 2.04 14.45 26.05
C ALA A 203 0.78 14.70 26.89
N SER A 204 -0.40 14.68 26.27
CA SER A 204 -1.68 14.87 26.96
C SER A 204 -2.35 13.58 27.42
N ARG A 205 -1.83 12.39 27.04
CA ARG A 205 -2.44 11.08 27.29
C ARG A 205 -1.41 10.00 27.58
N THR A 206 -1.09 9.80 28.87
CA THR A 206 -0.12 8.82 29.35
C THR A 206 -0.50 7.37 29.02
N ASP A 207 -1.79 7.07 28.95
CA ASP A 207 -2.34 5.79 28.52
C ASP A 207 -2.05 5.50 27.03
N ALA A 208 -2.13 6.52 26.18
CA ALA A 208 -1.84 6.40 24.75
C ALA A 208 -0.36 6.10 24.48
N GLN A 209 0.53 6.72 25.26
CA GLN A 209 1.97 6.46 25.15
C GLN A 209 2.30 5.01 25.54
N GLN A 210 1.73 4.50 26.64
CA GLN A 210 1.93 3.12 27.06
C GLN A 210 1.33 2.13 26.05
N ALA A 211 0.13 2.42 25.52
CA ALA A 211 -0.53 1.58 24.54
C ALA A 211 0.30 1.44 23.25
N LEU A 212 0.81 2.54 22.67
CA LEU A 212 1.61 2.47 21.45
C LEU A 212 2.92 1.70 21.61
N HIS A 213 3.58 1.84 22.77
CA HIS A 213 4.79 1.06 23.06
C HIS A 213 4.50 -0.40 23.39
N ALA A 214 3.34 -0.70 23.97
CA ALA A 214 2.97 -2.05 24.38
C ALA A 214 2.41 -2.91 23.24
N THR A 215 1.73 -2.31 22.26
CA THR A 215 1.06 -3.07 21.21
C THR A 215 2.00 -3.52 20.09
N GLY A 216 3.20 -2.95 19.99
CA GLY A 216 4.13 -3.25 18.89
C GLY A 216 3.47 -3.13 17.53
N VAL A 217 2.50 -2.20 17.40
CA VAL A 217 1.76 -1.98 16.16
C VAL A 217 2.64 -1.16 15.24
N HIS A 218 2.95 -1.75 14.10
CA HIS A 218 3.78 -1.15 13.08
C HIS A 218 2.94 -0.31 12.13
N LEU A 219 3.62 0.61 11.43
CA LEU A 219 2.99 1.34 10.33
C LEU A 219 2.35 0.35 9.35
N SER A 220 1.11 0.65 8.96
CA SER A 220 0.38 -0.17 8.01
C SER A 220 -0.22 0.67 6.90
N ALA A 221 -0.47 0.02 5.77
CA ALA A 221 -1.22 0.52 4.64
C ALA A 221 -2.53 -0.30 4.48
N PRO A 222 -3.50 -0.26 5.42
CA PRO A 222 -4.47 -1.36 5.57
C PRO A 222 -5.23 -1.76 4.29
N THR A 223 -5.49 -3.06 4.17
CA THR A 223 -5.83 -3.78 2.93
C THR A 223 -7.23 -3.51 2.37
N GLY A 224 -8.16 -2.98 3.16
CA GLY A 224 -9.57 -2.88 2.73
C GLY A 224 -10.49 -3.94 3.31
N HIS A 225 -9.94 -4.95 4.00
CA HIS A 225 -10.69 -6.09 4.53
C HIS A 225 -10.15 -6.51 5.90
N GLN A 226 -10.90 -7.39 6.58
CA GLN A 226 -10.42 -8.04 7.79
C GLN A 226 -9.22 -8.94 7.45
N SER A 227 -8.18 -8.90 8.30
CA SER A 227 -7.00 -9.74 8.14
C SER A 227 -7.35 -11.22 8.07
N ARG A 228 -6.70 -11.95 7.16
CA ARG A 228 -6.90 -13.38 6.95
C ARG A 228 -5.61 -14.08 6.59
N LYS A 229 -5.59 -15.39 6.78
CA LYS A 229 -4.48 -16.21 6.26
C LYS A 229 -4.67 -16.42 4.76
N TRP A 230 -3.56 -16.29 4.03
CA TRP A 230 -3.51 -16.70 2.65
C TRP A 230 -3.53 -18.22 2.55
N THR A 231 -4.33 -18.74 1.63
CA THR A 231 -4.40 -20.16 1.30
C THR A 231 -3.16 -20.60 0.52
N ALA A 232 -2.88 -21.91 0.51
CA ALA A 232 -1.78 -22.46 -0.30
C ALA A 232 -1.95 -22.13 -1.79
N SER A 233 -3.19 -22.16 -2.30
CA SER A 233 -3.49 -21.84 -3.70
C SER A 233 -3.18 -20.39 -4.04
N GLU A 234 -3.45 -19.44 -3.14
CA GLU A 234 -3.13 -18.02 -3.36
C GLU A 234 -1.62 -17.79 -3.39
N LYS A 235 -0.88 -18.43 -2.47
CA LYS A 235 0.59 -18.36 -2.43
C LYS A 235 1.21 -18.95 -3.71
N GLU A 236 0.66 -20.05 -4.23
CA GLU A 236 1.12 -20.68 -5.48
C GLU A 236 0.80 -19.82 -6.71
N ALA A 237 -0.41 -19.25 -6.77
CA ALA A 237 -0.80 -18.36 -7.86
C ALA A 237 0.09 -17.10 -7.91
N LEU A 238 0.41 -16.52 -6.74
CA LEU A 238 1.36 -15.41 -6.65
C LEU A 238 2.75 -15.83 -7.16
N ARG A 239 3.28 -16.99 -6.73
CA ARG A 239 4.58 -17.50 -7.20
C ARG A 239 4.61 -17.59 -8.72
N THR A 240 3.60 -18.23 -9.29
CA THR A 240 3.48 -18.43 -10.75
C THR A 240 3.44 -17.09 -11.48
N ALA A 241 2.65 -16.14 -10.99
CA ALA A 241 2.54 -14.82 -11.59
C ALA A 241 3.82 -13.99 -11.49
N LEU A 242 4.57 -14.11 -10.38
CA LEU A 242 5.87 -13.46 -10.23
C LEU A 242 6.91 -14.09 -11.16
N GLN A 243 6.94 -15.42 -11.28
CA GLN A 243 7.83 -16.12 -12.22
C GLN A 243 7.55 -15.70 -13.66
N GLU A 244 6.27 -15.63 -14.05
CA GLU A 244 5.86 -15.14 -15.36
C GLU A 244 6.28 -13.67 -15.56
N ALA A 245 5.97 -12.80 -14.60
CA ALA A 245 6.25 -11.38 -14.70
C ALA A 245 7.75 -11.04 -14.72
N MET A 246 8.59 -11.89 -14.12
CA MET A 246 10.04 -11.66 -13.98
C MET A 246 10.88 -12.55 -14.90
N SER A 247 10.29 -13.49 -15.62
CA SER A 247 11.00 -14.25 -16.65
C SER A 247 11.52 -13.31 -17.74
N ASP A 248 12.72 -13.58 -18.24
CA ASP A 248 13.13 -12.98 -19.50
C ASP A 248 12.23 -13.56 -20.58
N ASP A 249 11.50 -12.69 -21.30
CA ASP A 249 11.00 -13.05 -22.62
C ASP A 249 12.25 -13.47 -23.42
N HIS A 250 12.51 -14.78 -23.53
CA HIS A 250 13.37 -15.27 -24.59
C HIS A 250 12.67 -14.85 -25.88
N GLU A 251 13.13 -13.72 -26.45
CA GLU A 251 12.95 -13.43 -27.87
C GLU A 251 13.57 -14.59 -28.64
N ASN A 252 12.79 -15.64 -28.85
CA ASN A 252 12.81 -16.40 -30.07
C ASN A 252 12.32 -15.47 -31.20
N ALA A 253 13.09 -14.42 -31.49
CA ALA A 253 13.08 -13.81 -32.79
C ALA A 253 13.67 -14.87 -33.75
N HIS A 254 12.75 -15.54 -34.45
CA HIS A 254 13.05 -16.55 -35.43
C HIS A 254 13.94 -16.01 -36.56
N SER A 255 14.80 -16.92 -37.04
CA SER A 255 15.38 -17.02 -38.40
C SER A 255 16.79 -16.48 -38.58
#